data_AF-A0A0F2NQU8-F1
#
_entry.id   AF-A0A0F2NQU8-F1
#
_cell.length_a   1.000
_cell.length_b   1.000
_cell.length_c   1.000
_cell.angle_alpha   90.00
_cell.angle_beta   90.00
_cell.angle_gamma   90.00
#
_symmetry.space_group_name_H-M   'P 1'
#
loop_
_entity.id
_entity.type
_entity.pdbx_description
1 polymer ?
#
loop_
_entity_poly.entity_id
_entity_poly.type
_entity_poly.pdbx_seq_one_letter_code
_entity_poly.pdbx_strand_id
1 'polypeptide(L)'
;MKITKNIDKLGTVGLFITAIFSPCCFPLFAFVVSALGLGSFELFGGWTMWVFQAMVIVAIFGLYISYRKHKCLYPLLTAIPSGLLIFYGYHLNDSDYWTYFLYTGMFGLLAATIWNYRRNKIHGKCDTCVIYEGKEVELKSIITCPKCGHKKEELMPTDACQYFYECEKCKTVIKPKQGDCCVYCSYGSVNCPPIQAGNNCC
;
A
#
# COMPACT_ATOMS: atom_id res chain seq x y z
N MET A 1 -9.14 -8.76 14.60
CA MET A 1 -8.40 -7.83 13.71
C MET A 1 -6.90 -8.13 13.83
N LYS A 2 -6.37 -9.09 13.06
CA LYS A 2 -4.95 -9.57 13.17
C LYS A 2 -4.32 -9.93 11.81
N ILE A 3 -5.00 -9.58 10.71
CA ILE A 3 -4.67 -10.04 9.35
C ILE A 3 -3.74 -9.05 8.61
N THR A 4 -3.68 -7.78 9.03
CA THR A 4 -2.94 -6.72 8.32
C THR A 4 -1.41 -6.92 8.36
N LYS A 5 -0.85 -7.38 9.48
CA LYS A 5 0.61 -7.56 9.64
C LYS A 5 1.25 -8.59 8.67
N ASN A 6 0.45 -9.52 8.13
CA ASN A 6 0.95 -10.54 7.21
C ASN A 6 0.90 -10.11 5.73
N ILE A 7 0.11 -9.08 5.39
CA ILE A 7 -0.08 -8.62 4.01
C ILE A 7 1.14 -7.82 3.53
N ASP A 8 1.75 -7.02 4.41
CA ASP A 8 2.96 -6.25 4.06
C ASP A 8 4.17 -7.17 3.79
N LYS A 9 4.28 -8.29 4.52
CA LYS A 9 5.27 -9.35 4.25
C LYS A 9 5.04 -10.02 2.90
N LEU A 10 3.78 -10.32 2.57
CA LEU A 10 3.40 -10.87 1.26
C LEU A 10 3.73 -9.90 0.13
N GLY A 11 3.57 -8.59 0.35
CA GLY A 11 3.94 -7.56 -0.61
C GLY A 11 5.46 -7.48 -0.86
N THR A 12 6.28 -7.54 0.19
CA THR A 12 7.76 -7.53 0.04
C THR A 12 8.27 -8.81 -0.61
N VAL A 13 7.74 -9.98 -0.22
CA VAL A 13 8.08 -11.27 -0.84
C VAL A 13 7.65 -11.29 -2.30
N GLY A 14 6.47 -10.75 -2.62
CA GLY A 14 6.01 -10.57 -3.99
C GLY A 14 6.97 -9.70 -4.81
N LEU A 15 7.43 -8.57 -4.28
CA LEU A 15 8.37 -7.67 -4.97
C LEU A 15 9.72 -8.33 -5.27
N PHE A 16 10.20 -9.17 -4.35
CA PHE A 16 11.40 -10.00 -4.55
C PHE A 16 11.20 -11.08 -5.61
N ILE A 17 10.08 -11.80 -5.57
CA ILE A 17 9.75 -12.84 -6.57
C ILE A 17 9.60 -12.21 -7.95
N THR A 18 8.90 -11.08 -8.08
CA THR A 18 8.73 -10.40 -9.38
C THR A 18 10.06 -9.87 -9.93
N ALA A 19 11.01 -9.48 -9.07
CA ALA A 19 12.36 -9.08 -9.50
C ALA A 19 13.19 -10.27 -10.02
N ILE A 20 13.07 -11.44 -9.40
CA ILE A 20 13.78 -12.67 -9.82
C ILE A 20 13.25 -13.18 -11.17
N PHE A 21 11.95 -13.04 -11.42
CA PHE A 21 11.29 -13.57 -12.62
C PHE A 21 10.97 -12.50 -13.69
N SER A 22 11.49 -11.27 -13.54
CA SER A 22 11.27 -10.23 -14.54
C SER A 22 12.08 -10.52 -15.83
N PRO A 23 11.46 -10.47 -17.03
CA PRO A 23 12.14 -10.70 -18.30
C PRO A 23 13.32 -9.76 -18.57
N CYS A 24 13.35 -8.56 -17.99
CA CYS A 24 14.47 -7.62 -18.13
C CYS A 24 15.69 -7.99 -17.27
N CYS A 25 15.53 -8.85 -16.27
CA CYS A 25 16.60 -9.34 -15.38
C CYS A 25 17.03 -10.78 -15.73
N PHE A 26 16.23 -11.47 -16.55
CA PHE A 26 16.49 -12.84 -17.00
C PHE A 26 17.87 -13.01 -17.66
N PRO A 27 18.37 -12.08 -18.51
CA PRO A 27 19.73 -12.17 -19.04
C PRO A 27 20.80 -12.03 -17.96
N LEU A 28 20.59 -11.15 -16.98
CA LEU A 28 21.53 -10.92 -15.87
C LEU A 28 21.59 -12.14 -14.93
N PHE A 29 20.43 -12.74 -14.65
CA PHE A 29 20.33 -13.96 -13.84
C PHE A 29 20.89 -15.16 -14.59
N ALA A 30 20.63 -15.29 -15.90
CA ALA A 30 21.26 -16.29 -16.76
C ALA A 30 22.79 -16.14 -16.79
N PHE A 31 23.31 -14.91 -16.80
CA PHE A 31 24.75 -14.63 -16.67
C PHE A 31 25.31 -15.07 -15.31
N VAL A 32 24.63 -14.76 -14.20
CA VAL A 32 25.05 -15.17 -12.84
C VAL A 32 25.01 -16.68 -12.66
N VAL A 33 23.95 -17.34 -13.13
CA VAL A 33 23.79 -18.80 -13.07
C VAL A 33 24.83 -19.50 -13.97
N SER A 34 25.09 -18.95 -15.15
CA SER A 34 26.17 -19.43 -16.04
C SER A 34 27.56 -19.26 -15.42
N ALA A 35 27.80 -18.13 -14.73
CA ALA A 35 29.06 -17.89 -14.02
C ALA A 35 29.28 -18.81 -12.81
N LEU A 36 28.20 -19.33 -12.21
CA LEU A 36 28.24 -20.35 -11.16
C LEU A 36 28.42 -21.78 -11.71
N GLY A 37 28.65 -21.95 -13.02
CA GLY A 37 28.90 -23.25 -13.65
C GLY A 37 27.66 -24.12 -13.82
N LEU A 38 26.47 -23.59 -13.53
CA LEU A 38 25.20 -24.21 -13.87
C LEU A 38 24.94 -23.89 -15.35
N GLY A 39 25.61 -24.64 -16.23
CA GLY A 39 25.57 -24.43 -17.69
C GLY A 39 24.15 -24.25 -18.21
N SER A 40 23.98 -23.31 -19.15
CA SER A 40 22.79 -23.02 -19.97
C SER A 40 21.55 -23.82 -19.59
N PHE A 41 20.98 -23.49 -18.45
CA PHE A 41 19.73 -24.09 -18.05
C PHE A 41 18.68 -23.45 -18.96
N GLU A 42 18.27 -24.17 -20.00
CA GLU A 42 16.94 -24.04 -20.60
C GLU A 42 15.87 -24.36 -19.52
N LEU A 43 15.93 -23.72 -18.35
CA LEU A 43 15.18 -24.04 -17.12
C LEU A 43 13.66 -23.99 -17.34
N PHE A 44 13.25 -23.48 -18.49
CA PHE A 44 11.87 -23.32 -18.91
C PHE A 44 11.72 -23.54 -20.44
N GLY A 45 12.45 -24.49 -21.04
CA GLY A 45 12.22 -24.89 -22.43
C GLY A 45 10.73 -25.11 -22.70
N GLY A 46 10.15 -24.48 -23.74
CA GLY A 46 8.72 -24.49 -24.10
C GLY A 46 7.73 -23.89 -23.09
N TRP A 47 8.01 -23.99 -21.79
CA TRP A 47 7.11 -23.64 -20.68
C TRP A 47 7.26 -22.19 -20.20
N THR A 48 8.34 -21.49 -20.57
CA THR A 48 8.58 -20.06 -20.23
C THR A 48 7.36 -19.19 -20.50
N MET A 49 6.73 -19.38 -21.67
CA MET A 49 5.59 -18.58 -22.11
C MET A 49 4.42 -18.68 -21.13
N TRP A 50 4.06 -19.91 -20.74
CA TRP A 50 2.96 -20.18 -19.82
C TRP A 50 3.24 -19.64 -18.41
N VAL A 51 4.46 -19.79 -17.94
CA VAL A 51 4.89 -19.26 -16.63
C VAL A 51 4.80 -17.73 -16.62
N PHE A 52 5.27 -17.06 -17.67
CA PHE A 52 5.21 -15.61 -17.77
C PHE A 52 3.77 -15.09 -17.84
N GLN A 53 2.89 -15.74 -18.61
CA GLN A 53 1.47 -15.40 -18.66
C GLN A 53 0.78 -15.58 -17.30
N ALA A 54 1.08 -16.66 -16.57
CA ALA A 54 0.55 -16.87 -15.23
C ALA A 54 0.94 -15.73 -14.27
N MET A 55 2.19 -15.26 -14.33
CA MET A 55 2.63 -14.11 -13.54
C MET A 55 1.90 -12.81 -13.89
N VAL A 56 1.64 -12.56 -15.17
CA VAL A 56 0.87 -11.39 -15.61
C VAL A 56 -0.56 -11.44 -15.06
N ILE A 57 -1.20 -12.62 -15.08
CA ILE A 57 -2.53 -12.83 -14.50
C ILE A 57 -2.51 -12.56 -12.99
N VAL A 58 -1.53 -13.11 -12.27
CA VAL A 58 -1.37 -12.87 -10.82
C VAL A 58 -1.16 -11.37 -10.53
N ALA A 59 -0.39 -10.66 -11.34
CA ALA A 59 -0.17 -9.22 -11.20
C ALA A 59 -1.48 -8.42 -11.40
N ILE A 60 -2.25 -8.72 -12.46
CA ILE A 60 -3.55 -8.08 -12.72
C ILE A 60 -4.54 -8.39 -11.59
N PHE A 61 -4.57 -9.63 -11.09
CA PHE A 61 -5.41 -10.02 -9.95
C PHE A 61 -5.04 -9.26 -8.68
N GLY A 62 -3.73 -9.08 -8.41
CA GLY A 62 -3.24 -8.23 -7.32
C GLY A 62 -3.72 -6.78 -7.44
N LEU A 63 -3.66 -6.20 -8.64
CA LEU A 63 -4.19 -4.86 -8.92
C LEU A 63 -5.72 -4.80 -8.79
N TYR A 64 -6.44 -5.87 -9.14
CA TYR A 64 -7.88 -5.97 -8.94
C TYR A 64 -8.27 -6.01 -7.46
N ILE A 65 -7.54 -6.77 -6.63
CA ILE A 65 -7.72 -6.76 -5.17
C ILE A 65 -7.44 -5.34 -4.62
N SER A 66 -6.38 -4.69 -5.11
CA SER A 66 -6.05 -3.31 -4.76
C SER A 66 -7.18 -2.33 -5.13
N TYR A 67 -7.78 -2.51 -6.32
CA TYR A 67 -8.97 -1.76 -6.75
C TYR A 67 -10.17 -1.97 -5.83
N ARG A 68 -10.47 -3.21 -5.43
CA ARG A 68 -11.59 -3.52 -4.52
C ARG A 68 -11.43 -2.84 -3.16
N LYS A 69 -10.19 -2.68 -2.69
CA LYS A 69 -9.89 -2.03 -1.39
C LYS A 69 -9.94 -0.50 -1.46
N HIS A 70 -9.41 0.11 -2.52
CA HIS A 70 -9.23 1.57 -2.61
C HIS A 70 -10.13 2.27 -3.65
N LYS A 71 -11.04 1.52 -4.32
CA LYS A 71 -12.01 1.96 -5.34
C LYS A 71 -11.45 2.75 -6.53
N CYS A 72 -10.14 2.72 -6.76
CA CYS A 72 -9.53 3.52 -7.82
C CYS A 72 -9.17 2.70 -9.06
N LEU A 73 -9.84 3.00 -10.17
CA LEU A 73 -9.83 2.17 -11.39
C LEU A 73 -8.55 2.35 -12.26
N TYR A 74 -7.86 3.48 -12.17
CA TYR A 74 -6.78 3.85 -13.11
C TYR A 74 -5.64 2.80 -13.29
N PRO A 75 -5.03 2.24 -12.23
CA PRO A 75 -3.94 1.26 -12.40
C PRO A 75 -4.42 -0.04 -13.03
N LEU A 76 -5.69 -0.41 -12.80
CA LEU A 76 -6.31 -1.58 -13.39
C LEU A 76 -6.60 -1.35 -14.88
N LEU A 77 -7.08 -0.14 -15.24
CA LEU A 77 -7.30 0.26 -16.62
C LEU A 77 -6.02 0.29 -17.45
N THR A 78 -4.86 0.55 -16.85
CA THR A 78 -3.57 0.48 -17.56
C THR A 78 -3.07 -0.95 -17.64
N ALA A 79 -3.26 -1.76 -16.59
CA ALA A 79 -2.72 -3.12 -16.53
C ALA A 79 -3.46 -4.13 -17.42
N ILE A 80 -4.79 -4.03 -17.55
CA ILE A 80 -5.58 -4.96 -18.38
C ILE A 80 -5.18 -4.88 -19.87
N PRO A 81 -5.13 -3.69 -20.51
CA PRO A 81 -4.64 -3.56 -21.88
C PRO A 81 -3.21 -4.04 -22.04
N SER A 82 -2.34 -3.75 -21.08
CA SER A 82 -0.95 -4.23 -21.10
C SER A 82 -0.85 -5.76 -21.08
N GLY A 83 -1.68 -6.44 -20.27
CA GLY A 83 -1.74 -7.91 -20.26
C GLY A 83 -2.28 -8.50 -21.57
N LEU A 84 -3.32 -7.89 -22.15
CA LEU A 84 -3.85 -8.29 -23.45
C LEU A 84 -2.82 -8.13 -24.58
N LEU A 85 -2.03 -7.06 -24.53
CA LEU A 85 -0.99 -6.76 -25.51
C LEU A 85 0.17 -7.77 -25.44
N ILE A 86 0.53 -8.22 -24.23
CA ILE A 86 1.46 -9.34 -24.03
C ILE A 86 0.86 -10.65 -24.58
N PHE A 87 -0.39 -10.95 -24.28
CA PHE A 87 -1.06 -12.16 -24.77
C PHE A 87 -1.11 -12.19 -26.31
N TYR A 88 -1.48 -11.06 -26.92
CA TYR A 88 -1.50 -10.87 -28.37
C TYR A 88 -0.12 -11.11 -29.00
N GLY A 89 0.92 -10.51 -28.43
CA GLY A 89 2.30 -10.69 -28.91
C GLY A 89 2.72 -12.16 -28.93
N TYR A 90 2.35 -12.94 -27.91
CA TYR A 90 2.74 -14.35 -27.82
C TYR A 90 1.93 -15.32 -28.67
N HIS A 91 0.61 -15.11 -28.80
CA HIS A 91 -0.30 -16.12 -29.37
C HIS A 91 -0.80 -15.80 -30.77
N LEU A 92 -0.79 -14.53 -31.18
CA LEU A 92 -1.45 -14.07 -32.40
C LEU A 92 -0.50 -13.41 -33.40
N ASN A 93 0.77 -13.19 -33.02
CA ASN A 93 1.73 -12.49 -33.86
C ASN A 93 2.96 -13.35 -34.12
N ASP A 94 2.94 -14.10 -35.23
CA ASP A 94 4.07 -14.91 -35.71
C ASP A 94 5.22 -14.08 -36.33
N SER A 95 5.10 -12.75 -36.32
CA SER A 95 6.08 -11.83 -36.88
C SER A 95 7.17 -11.45 -35.87
N ASP A 96 8.38 -11.15 -36.34
CA ASP A 96 9.55 -10.73 -35.53
C ASP A 96 9.26 -9.54 -34.59
N TYR A 97 8.20 -8.78 -34.84
CA TYR A 97 7.75 -7.67 -33.98
C TYR A 97 7.12 -8.09 -32.65
N TRP A 98 6.90 -9.37 -32.39
CA TRP A 98 6.26 -9.87 -31.17
C TRP A 98 6.97 -9.39 -29.88
N THR A 99 8.29 -9.24 -29.96
CA THR A 99 9.15 -8.76 -28.87
C THR A 99 8.84 -7.31 -28.49
N TYR A 100 8.50 -6.44 -29.45
CA TYR A 100 8.14 -5.06 -29.17
C TYR A 100 6.83 -4.96 -28.39
N PHE A 101 5.81 -5.74 -28.79
CA PHE A 101 4.54 -5.80 -28.06
C PHE A 101 4.75 -6.28 -26.62
N LEU A 102 5.56 -7.32 -26.43
CA LEU A 102 5.92 -7.82 -25.10
C LEU A 102 6.53 -6.72 -24.23
N TYR A 103 7.55 -6.01 -24.71
CA TYR A 103 8.21 -4.96 -23.94
C TYR A 103 7.29 -3.76 -23.66
N THR A 104 6.48 -3.35 -24.63
CA THR A 104 5.48 -2.29 -24.43
C THR A 104 4.47 -2.67 -23.35
N GLY A 105 3.98 -3.91 -23.36
CA GLY A 105 3.07 -4.41 -22.33
C GLY A 105 3.71 -4.49 -20.95
N MET A 106 4.96 -4.97 -20.86
CA MET A 106 5.70 -4.99 -19.59
C MET A 106 5.92 -3.60 -19.01
N PHE A 107 6.29 -2.63 -19.85
CA PHE A 107 6.48 -1.25 -19.43
C PHE A 107 5.16 -0.66 -18.89
N GLY A 108 4.04 -0.96 -19.55
CA GLY A 108 2.71 -0.57 -19.08
C GLY A 108 2.33 -1.19 -17.73
N LEU A 109 2.62 -2.47 -17.50
CA LEU A 109 2.40 -3.13 -16.18
C LEU A 109 3.29 -2.52 -15.09
N LEU A 110 4.54 -2.21 -15.41
CA LEU A 110 5.47 -1.58 -14.48
C LEU A 110 4.99 -0.17 -14.12
N ALA A 111 4.57 0.64 -15.11
CA ALA A 111 3.99 1.95 -14.88
C ALA A 111 2.71 1.88 -14.03
N ALA A 112 1.82 0.92 -14.32
CA ALA A 112 0.61 0.65 -13.52
C ALA A 112 0.96 0.33 -12.07
N THR A 113 1.98 -0.49 -11.85
CA THR A 113 2.44 -0.90 -10.52
C THR A 113 3.08 0.26 -9.76
N ILE A 114 3.93 1.06 -10.41
CA ILE A 114 4.51 2.28 -9.82
C ILE A 114 3.40 3.27 -9.45
N TRP A 115 2.41 3.46 -10.32
CA TRP A 115 1.28 4.34 -10.03
C TRP A 115 0.47 3.84 -8.84
N ASN A 116 0.20 2.53 -8.79
CA ASN A 116 -0.49 1.90 -7.67
C ASN A 116 0.32 2.03 -6.37
N TYR A 117 1.63 1.81 -6.41
CA TYR A 117 2.52 1.94 -5.25
C TYR A 117 2.61 3.38 -4.75
N ARG A 118 2.84 4.35 -5.65
CA ARG A 118 2.88 5.78 -5.28
C ARG A 118 1.55 6.22 -4.70
N ARG A 119 0.43 5.84 -5.31
CA ARG A 119 -0.91 6.12 -4.77
C ARG A 119 -1.11 5.47 -3.39
N ASN A 120 -0.79 4.19 -3.24
CA ASN A 120 -0.95 3.50 -1.97
C ASN A 120 -0.03 4.07 -0.89
N LYS A 121 1.13 4.62 -1.25
CA LYS A 121 2.00 5.36 -0.33
C LYS A 121 1.44 6.74 0.04
N ILE A 122 0.75 7.40 -0.90
CA ILE A 122 0.07 8.69 -0.67
C ILE A 122 -1.16 8.50 0.24
N HIS A 123 -1.95 7.43 0.06
CA HIS A 123 -3.14 7.16 0.89
C HIS A 123 -2.89 6.18 2.04
N GLY A 124 -1.71 5.59 2.14
CA GLY A 124 -1.36 4.57 3.12
C GLY A 124 -0.63 5.12 4.34
N LYS A 125 -0.75 6.43 4.61
CA LYS A 125 -0.04 7.01 5.75
C LYS A 125 -0.71 6.73 7.09
N CYS A 126 -1.93 6.19 7.12
CA CYS A 126 -2.64 6.01 8.38
C CYS A 126 -3.92 5.17 8.22
N ASP A 127 -3.93 3.96 8.78
CA ASP A 127 -5.11 3.06 8.79
C ASP A 127 -6.30 3.64 9.58
N THR A 128 -6.07 4.68 10.38
CA THR A 128 -7.06 5.38 11.21
C THR A 128 -7.29 6.83 10.82
N CYS A 129 -6.78 7.25 9.67
CA CYS A 129 -6.95 8.62 9.23
C CYS A 129 -8.23 8.76 8.44
N VAL A 130 -8.98 9.81 8.78
CA VAL A 130 -10.19 10.19 8.07
C VAL A 130 -9.94 11.52 7.37
N ILE A 131 -10.77 11.83 6.39
CA ILE A 131 -10.80 13.16 5.78
C ILE A 131 -11.72 14.03 6.64
N TYR A 132 -11.14 15.02 7.33
CA TYR A 132 -11.87 16.05 8.08
C TYR A 132 -11.70 17.38 7.34
N GLU A 133 -12.80 18.00 6.91
CA GLU A 133 -12.80 19.25 6.12
C GLU A 133 -11.80 19.26 4.93
N GLY A 134 -11.67 18.13 4.24
CA GLY A 134 -10.80 17.99 3.07
C GLY A 134 -9.31 17.77 3.39
N LYS A 135 -8.94 17.60 4.66
CA LYS A 135 -7.56 17.32 5.11
C LYS A 135 -7.47 15.96 5.80
N GLU A 136 -6.33 15.28 5.65
CA GLU A 136 -6.05 14.00 6.30
C GLU A 136 -5.71 14.22 7.79
N VAL A 137 -6.47 13.60 8.69
CA VAL A 137 -6.27 13.71 10.15
C VAL A 137 -6.22 12.34 10.82
N GLU A 138 -5.34 12.14 11.79
CA GLU A 138 -5.20 10.92 12.58
C GLU A 138 -6.09 10.96 13.82
N LEU A 139 -7.10 10.08 13.87
CA LEU A 139 -8.01 10.02 15.04
C LEU A 139 -7.45 9.20 16.18
N LYS A 140 -6.46 8.36 15.91
CA LYS A 140 -5.91 7.46 16.92
C LYS A 140 -4.92 8.21 17.79
N SER A 141 -5.24 8.35 19.08
CA SER A 141 -4.37 9.04 20.03
C SER A 141 -4.22 8.24 21.32
N ILE A 142 -3.04 8.33 21.94
CA ILE A 142 -2.78 7.76 23.25
C ILE A 142 -2.98 8.86 24.27
N ILE A 143 -4.06 8.79 25.05
CA ILE A 143 -4.33 9.72 26.14
C ILE A 143 -3.61 9.27 27.40
N THR A 144 -2.83 10.18 27.99
CA THR A 144 -2.05 9.92 29.20
C THR A 144 -2.67 10.65 30.39
N CYS A 145 -3.13 9.93 31.40
CA CYS A 145 -3.70 10.54 32.60
C CYS A 145 -2.60 11.24 33.43
N PRO A 146 -2.71 12.55 33.70
CA PRO A 146 -1.72 13.29 34.50
C PRO A 146 -1.70 12.89 35.98
N LYS A 147 -2.76 12.26 36.51
CA LYS A 147 -2.83 11.87 37.93
C LYS A 147 -2.17 10.53 38.24
N CYS A 148 -2.31 9.55 37.34
CA CYS A 148 -1.85 8.18 37.59
C CYS A 148 -0.88 7.63 36.53
N GLY A 149 -0.58 8.41 35.48
CA GLY A 149 0.31 8.01 34.39
C GLY A 149 -0.25 6.94 33.46
N HIS A 150 -1.52 6.53 33.64
CA HIS A 150 -2.15 5.53 32.78
C HIS A 150 -2.27 6.04 31.35
N LYS A 151 -1.84 5.22 30.39
CA LYS A 151 -1.93 5.48 28.96
C LYS A 151 -2.99 4.59 28.36
N LYS A 152 -3.92 5.17 27.61
CA LYS A 152 -4.94 4.45 26.88
C LYS A 152 -4.96 4.90 25.43
N GLU A 153 -5.02 3.95 24.52
CA GLU A 153 -5.19 4.21 23.10
C GLU A 153 -6.69 4.33 22.79
N GLU A 154 -7.10 5.46 22.23
CA GLU A 154 -8.49 5.73 21.86
C GLU A 154 -8.61 6.40 20.50
N LEU A 155 -9.81 6.29 19.91
CA LEU A 155 -10.19 7.03 18.72
C LEU A 155 -10.87 8.33 19.15
N MET A 156 -10.31 9.46 18.71
CA MET A 156 -10.85 10.79 18.95
C MET A 156 -12.20 10.93 18.24
N PRO A 157 -13.21 11.49 18.92
CA PRO A 157 -14.47 11.85 18.29
C PRO A 157 -14.26 12.96 17.24
N THR A 158 -14.99 12.87 16.12
CA THR A 158 -15.00 13.88 15.05
C THR A 158 -16.23 14.77 15.09
N ASP A 159 -17.24 14.37 15.84
CA ASP A 159 -18.54 15.00 15.99
C ASP A 159 -18.58 16.04 17.12
N ALA A 160 -17.67 15.94 18.10
CA ALA A 160 -17.58 16.89 19.21
C ALA A 160 -16.19 16.94 19.83
N CYS A 161 -15.89 18.05 20.51
CA CYS A 161 -14.65 18.20 21.26
C CYS A 161 -14.75 17.61 22.68
N GLN A 162 -13.86 16.66 22.99
CA GLN A 162 -13.78 16.02 24.30
C GLN A 162 -13.12 16.95 25.32
N TYR A 163 -13.93 17.74 26.05
CA TYR A 163 -13.41 18.63 27.10
C TYR A 163 -13.21 17.91 28.44
N PHE A 164 -14.04 16.92 28.75
CA PHE A 164 -13.95 16.12 29.97
C PHE A 164 -13.60 14.69 29.62
N TYR A 165 -12.59 14.11 30.27
CA TYR A 165 -12.25 12.71 30.07
C TYR A 165 -12.14 12.00 31.41
N GLU A 166 -12.84 10.90 31.57
CA GLU A 166 -12.72 10.05 32.75
C GLU A 166 -11.63 8.99 32.52
N CYS A 167 -10.61 9.00 33.37
CA CYS A 167 -9.58 7.97 33.30
C CYS A 167 -10.12 6.61 33.76
N GLU A 168 -10.03 5.58 32.93
CA GLU A 168 -10.51 4.23 33.28
C GLU A 168 -9.84 3.63 34.53
N LYS A 169 -8.57 3.97 34.79
CA LYS A 169 -7.82 3.41 35.91
C LYS A 169 -8.16 4.06 37.24
N CYS A 170 -8.12 5.40 37.32
CA CYS A 170 -8.32 6.12 38.58
C CYS A 170 -9.69 6.80 38.68
N LYS A 171 -10.56 6.65 37.68
CA LYS A 171 -11.91 7.23 37.58
C LYS A 171 -11.98 8.73 37.79
N THR A 172 -10.84 9.42 37.62
CA THR A 172 -10.80 10.87 37.75
C THR A 172 -11.16 11.49 36.41
N VAL A 173 -12.08 12.45 36.45
CA VAL A 173 -12.33 13.35 35.33
C VAL A 173 -11.21 14.39 35.22
N ILE A 174 -10.54 14.43 34.08
CA ILE A 174 -9.51 15.41 33.73
C ILE A 174 -10.07 16.43 32.73
N LYS A 175 -9.55 17.65 32.79
CA LYS A 175 -9.88 18.78 31.92
C LYS A 175 -8.62 19.25 31.21
N PRO A 176 -8.69 19.86 30.01
CA PRO A 176 -7.53 20.41 29.33
C PRO A 176 -6.78 21.45 30.17
N LYS A 177 -5.50 21.64 29.83
CA LYS A 177 -4.67 22.71 30.37
C LYS A 177 -5.15 24.06 29.85
N GLN A 178 -4.82 25.13 30.59
CA GLN A 178 -5.14 26.48 30.18
C GLN A 178 -4.43 26.81 28.86
N GLY A 179 -5.21 27.18 27.84
CA GLY A 179 -4.72 27.46 26.48
C GLY A 179 -5.00 26.36 25.46
N ASP A 180 -5.35 25.15 25.90
CA ASP A 180 -5.69 24.03 25.01
C ASP A 180 -7.22 23.83 24.90
N CYS A 181 -7.71 23.38 23.75
CA CYS A 181 -9.14 23.23 23.50
C CYS A 181 -9.78 21.92 24.00
N CYS A 182 -9.01 20.84 24.11
CA CYS A 182 -9.52 19.54 24.49
C CYS A 182 -8.47 18.70 25.20
N VAL A 183 -8.92 17.62 25.85
CA VAL A 183 -8.05 16.70 26.60
C VAL A 183 -6.95 16.07 25.73
N TYR A 184 -7.21 15.88 24.44
CA TYR A 184 -6.24 15.29 23.51
C TYR A 184 -5.12 16.27 23.13
N CYS A 185 -5.41 17.57 23.02
CA CYS A 185 -4.36 18.59 22.85
C CYS A 185 -3.45 18.69 24.08
N SER A 186 -3.99 18.52 25.28
CA SER A 186 -3.20 18.65 26.52
C SER A 186 -2.44 17.38 26.92
N TYR A 187 -3.01 16.21 26.65
CA TYR A 187 -2.57 14.93 27.20
C TYR A 187 -2.53 13.78 26.19
N GLY A 188 -2.93 14.02 24.94
CA GLY A 188 -2.87 13.05 23.85
C GLY A 188 -1.51 13.04 23.17
N SER A 189 -1.21 11.94 22.49
CA SER A 189 -0.03 11.84 21.60
C SER A 189 -0.22 12.56 20.26
N VAL A 190 -1.48 12.76 19.85
CA VAL A 190 -1.87 13.42 18.60
C VAL A 190 -2.91 14.49 18.95
N ASN A 191 -2.79 15.67 18.34
CA ASN A 191 -3.70 16.81 18.55
C ASN A 191 -5.11 16.52 18.02
N CYS A 192 -6.11 17.30 18.43
CA CYS A 192 -7.47 17.10 17.94
C CYS A 192 -7.65 17.38 16.43
N PRO A 193 -8.71 16.83 15.81
CA PRO A 193 -8.97 16.99 14.37
C PRO A 193 -8.90 18.43 13.83
N PRO A 194 -9.51 19.46 14.46
CA PRO A 194 -9.46 20.82 13.92
C PRO A 194 -8.02 21.41 13.91
N ILE A 195 -7.22 21.12 14.94
CA ILE A 195 -5.82 21.57 15.00
C ILE A 195 -4.96 20.85 13.95
N GLN A 196 -5.18 19.55 13.73
CA GLN A 196 -4.50 18.81 12.65
C GLN A 196 -4.89 19.34 11.26
N ALA A 197 -6.16 19.73 11.08
CA ALA A 197 -6.65 20.37 9.87
C ALA A 197 -6.16 21.83 9.71
N GLY A 198 -5.42 22.39 10.68
CA GLY A 198 -4.92 23.76 10.62
C GLY A 198 -6.00 24.83 10.81
N ASN A 199 -7.14 24.44 11.39
CA ASN A 199 -8.13 25.39 11.89
C ASN A 199 -7.82 25.74 13.35
N ASN A 200 -8.46 26.80 13.84
CA ASN A 200 -8.45 27.07 15.26
C ASN A 200 -9.21 25.98 16.02
N CYS A 201 -9.01 25.99 17.34
CA CYS A 201 -9.82 25.23 18.28
C CYS A 201 -11.31 25.30 17.91
N CYS A 202 -12.01 24.19 18.18
CA CYS A 202 -13.45 24.23 18.41
C CYS A 202 -13.79 25.34 19.44
#